data_AF-A0A0L9TDG4-F1
#
_entry.id   AF-A0A0L9TDG4-F1
#
_cell.length_a   1.000
_cell.length_b   1.000
_cell.length_c   1.000
_cell.angle_alpha   90.00
_cell.angle_beta   90.00
_cell.angle_gamma   90.00
#
_symmetry.space_group_name_H-M   'P 1'
#
loop_
_entity.id
_entity.type
_entity.pdbx_description
1 polymer ?
#
loop_
_entity_poly.entity_id
_entity_poly.type
_entity_poly.pdbx_seq_one_letter_code
_entity_poly.pdbx_strand_id
1 'polypeptide(L)'
;MKRAVISSYFNCFRYNDRNPFMGFGPKCLSVKFSSSLGLSNARPFPDYSPRKPSVKDTDFVHHISTTVKQRRSEPLRRILKPFEAKFKPDHFIWVLMNIKDDYKLVLDFFNWTRLRRDPSLEALCIVVHIAVASKDLRTAHRLVFEFWEKPHLDVGNSFAEFTERLIYTYKDWGAHPFVFDVFFQVLVEAGWLLEARKLFDKLVNYGVLVSVDSCNLFLARLSNSFDGKKMAIKVFKEYPEGELS
;
A
#
# COMPACT_ATOMS: atom_id res chain seq x y z
N MET A 1 -34.57 -5.16 -34.38
CA MET A 1 -34.15 -3.78 -34.64
C MET A 1 -34.68 -2.87 -33.52
N LYS A 2 -33.88 -2.64 -32.47
CA LYS A 2 -34.01 -1.54 -31.51
C LYS A 2 -32.59 -1.26 -31.00
N ARG A 3 -32.11 -0.03 -31.24
CA ARG A 3 -30.80 0.48 -30.82
C ARG A 3 -30.87 0.82 -29.33
N ALA A 4 -29.83 0.45 -28.57
CA ALA A 4 -29.51 1.07 -27.30
C ALA A 4 -28.09 1.62 -27.41
N VAL A 5 -28.00 2.94 -27.53
CA VAL A 5 -26.79 3.74 -27.45
C VAL A 5 -26.44 3.85 -25.96
N ILE A 6 -25.24 3.46 -25.55
CA ILE A 6 -24.69 3.92 -24.28
C ILE A 6 -23.71 5.04 -24.59
N SER A 7 -24.11 6.22 -24.13
CA SER A 7 -23.52 7.52 -24.32
C SER A 7 -22.08 7.57 -23.83
N SER A 8 -21.19 7.96 -24.73
CA SER A 8 -19.86 8.48 -24.40
C SER A 8 -20.00 9.79 -23.63
N TYR A 9 -19.72 9.77 -22.34
CA TYR A 9 -19.39 11.01 -21.61
C TYR A 9 -17.87 11.20 -21.64
N PHE A 10 -17.39 11.74 -22.76
CA PHE A 10 -16.18 12.55 -22.76
C PHE A 10 -16.48 13.83 -22.00
N ASN A 11 -15.83 14.05 -20.87
CA ASN A 11 -15.61 15.40 -20.37
C ASN A 11 -14.12 15.58 -20.15
N CYS A 12 -13.53 16.41 -21.01
CA CYS A 12 -12.21 16.99 -20.84
C CYS A 12 -12.09 17.62 -19.45
N PHE A 13 -11.07 17.23 -18.69
CA PHE A 13 -10.60 18.05 -17.59
C PHE A 13 -9.26 18.67 -17.97
N ARG A 14 -9.30 20.00 -18.13
CA ARG A 14 -8.15 20.88 -18.25
C ARG A 14 -7.25 20.68 -17.02
N TYR A 15 -6.01 20.32 -17.29
CA TYR A 15 -4.91 20.39 -16.33
C TYR A 15 -4.67 21.87 -16.02
N ASN A 16 -4.87 22.28 -14.77
CA ASN A 16 -4.43 23.59 -14.31
C ASN A 16 -3.28 23.36 -13.31
N ASP A 17 -2.07 23.72 -13.73
CA ASP A 17 -0.87 23.71 -12.93
C ASP A 17 -1.01 24.73 -11.80
N ARG A 18 -1.38 24.27 -10.60
CA ARG A 18 -0.98 24.78 -9.26
C ARG A 18 -1.90 24.18 -8.18
N ASN A 19 -1.29 23.44 -7.24
CA ASN A 19 -1.83 22.78 -6.04
C ASN A 19 -2.62 21.47 -6.21
N PRO A 20 -2.07 20.29 -5.83
CA PRO A 20 -2.82 19.05 -5.74
C PRO A 20 -3.30 18.83 -4.29
N PHE A 21 -4.17 19.70 -3.78
CA PHE A 21 -5.03 19.37 -2.63
C PHE A 21 -6.46 19.72 -3.01
N MET A 22 -7.12 18.84 -3.76
CA MET A 22 -8.58 18.76 -3.79
C MET A 22 -9.01 17.31 -4.00
N GLY A 23 -9.94 16.88 -3.15
CA GLY A 23 -10.20 15.48 -2.86
C GLY A 23 -10.89 14.72 -3.98
N PHE A 24 -10.46 13.47 -4.12
CA PHE A 24 -11.24 12.40 -4.73
C PHE A 24 -11.14 11.19 -3.81
N GLY A 25 -12.15 11.02 -2.95
CA GLY A 25 -12.41 9.71 -2.37
C GLY A 25 -13.20 8.91 -3.43
N PRO A 26 -12.69 7.79 -3.95
CA PRO A 26 -13.50 6.96 -4.81
C PRO A 26 -14.58 6.28 -3.96
N LYS A 27 -15.85 6.43 -4.36
CA LYS A 27 -16.89 5.48 -3.97
C LYS A 27 -16.56 4.15 -4.66
N CYS A 28 -15.74 3.32 -4.02
CA CYS A 28 -15.44 1.98 -4.52
C CYS A 28 -16.67 1.08 -4.34
N LEU A 29 -17.33 0.77 -5.44
CA LEU A 29 -18.24 -0.36 -5.51
C LEU A 29 -17.41 -1.63 -5.30
N SER A 30 -17.70 -2.38 -4.24
CA SER A 30 -17.12 -3.70 -4.00
C SER A 30 -17.64 -4.65 -5.08
N VAL A 31 -16.90 -4.77 -6.18
CA VAL A 31 -17.12 -5.85 -7.15
C VAL A 31 -16.38 -7.06 -6.60
N LYS A 32 -17.13 -8.03 -6.06
CA LYS A 32 -16.60 -9.36 -5.77
C LYS A 32 -16.33 -10.05 -7.10
N PHE A 33 -15.07 -10.06 -7.53
CA PHE A 33 -14.66 -10.95 -8.62
C PHE A 33 -14.52 -12.36 -8.03
N SER A 34 -15.44 -13.24 -8.43
CA SER A 34 -15.30 -14.68 -8.22
C SER A 34 -14.06 -15.15 -8.97
N SER A 35 -13.10 -15.69 -8.23
CA SER A 35 -11.83 -16.21 -8.72
C SER A 35 -12.05 -17.51 -9.49
N SER A 36 -12.12 -17.44 -10.82
CA SER A 36 -11.87 -18.57 -11.71
C SER A 36 -11.05 -18.13 -12.93
N LEU A 37 -9.91 -17.50 -12.68
CA LEU A 37 -8.84 -17.43 -13.68
C LEU A 37 -7.90 -18.60 -13.42
N GLY A 38 -7.45 -19.26 -14.49
CA GLY A 38 -6.49 -20.37 -14.45
C GLY A 38 -5.09 -19.97 -13.97
N LEU A 39 -5.00 -19.43 -12.75
CA LEU A 39 -3.77 -19.06 -12.04
C LEU A 39 -3.17 -20.26 -11.29
N SER A 40 -3.23 -21.46 -11.86
CA SER A 40 -2.74 -22.68 -11.19
C SER A 40 -1.22 -22.69 -10.96
N ASN A 41 -0.49 -21.71 -11.52
CA ASN A 41 0.96 -21.58 -11.43
C ASN A 41 1.42 -20.26 -10.77
N ALA A 42 0.55 -19.54 -10.05
CA ALA A 42 0.94 -18.30 -9.38
C ALA A 42 2.00 -18.54 -8.31
N ARG A 43 3.02 -17.68 -8.23
CA ARG A 43 4.03 -17.75 -7.19
C ARG A 43 3.38 -17.47 -5.83
N PRO A 44 3.57 -18.33 -4.82
CA PRO A 44 3.07 -18.03 -3.49
C PRO A 44 3.80 -16.82 -2.89
N PHE A 45 3.08 -16.00 -2.15
CA PHE A 45 3.71 -14.97 -1.32
C PHE A 45 4.67 -15.64 -0.30
N PRO A 46 5.81 -15.02 0.01
CA PRO A 46 6.72 -15.53 1.03
C PRO A 46 6.07 -15.50 2.42
N ASP A 47 6.50 -16.40 3.30
CA ASP A 47 6.09 -16.35 4.71
C ASP A 47 6.87 -15.26 5.44
N TYR A 48 6.13 -14.39 6.12
CA TYR A 48 6.74 -13.34 6.94
C TYR A 48 7.28 -13.96 8.23
N SER A 49 8.44 -13.48 8.68
CA SER A 49 9.08 -13.99 9.88
C SER A 49 9.86 -12.85 10.54
N PRO A 50 9.24 -12.11 11.48
CA PRO A 50 9.95 -11.05 12.18
C PRO A 50 11.14 -11.63 12.93
N ARG A 51 12.07 -10.75 13.32
CA ARG A 51 13.13 -11.12 14.26
C ARG A 51 12.54 -11.73 15.53
N LYS A 52 13.21 -12.73 16.08
CA LYS A 52 12.77 -13.39 17.31
C LYS A 52 13.15 -12.52 18.53
N PRO A 53 12.20 -12.19 19.42
CA PRO A 53 12.51 -11.45 20.63
C PRO A 53 13.29 -12.31 21.63
N SER A 54 14.21 -11.70 22.38
CA SER A 54 14.76 -12.33 23.59
C SER A 54 13.70 -12.32 24.71
N VAL A 55 13.93 -13.10 25.78
CA VAL A 55 13.02 -13.10 26.95
C VAL A 55 12.80 -11.69 27.50
N LYS A 56 13.87 -10.89 27.62
CA LYS A 56 13.80 -9.51 28.08
C LYS A 56 12.99 -8.62 27.14
N ASP A 57 13.12 -8.82 25.83
CA ASP A 57 12.37 -8.04 24.86
C ASP A 57 10.89 -8.43 24.87
N THR A 58 10.56 -9.72 25.06
CA THR A 58 9.18 -10.22 25.20
C THR A 58 8.47 -9.57 26.38
N ASP A 59 9.10 -9.57 27.57
CA ASP A 59 8.53 -8.94 28.77
C ASP A 59 8.32 -7.43 28.56
N PHE A 60 9.30 -6.78 27.93
CA PHE A 60 9.24 -5.35 27.62
C PHE A 60 8.11 -5.02 26.63
N VAL A 61 7.97 -5.79 25.56
CA VAL A 61 6.89 -5.67 24.56
C VAL A 61 5.53 -5.92 25.21
N HIS A 62 5.41 -6.94 26.07
CA HIS A 62 4.19 -7.22 26.81
C HIS A 62 3.81 -6.03 27.71
N HIS A 63 4.78 -5.46 28.43
CA HIS A 63 4.55 -4.31 29.31
C HIS A 63 4.10 -3.06 28.53
N ILE A 64 4.72 -2.77 27.36
CA ILE A 64 4.25 -1.70 26.47
C ILE A 64 2.84 -1.99 25.98
N SER A 65 2.60 -3.18 25.43
CA SER A 65 1.34 -3.57 24.79
C SER A 65 0.17 -3.49 25.76
N THR A 66 0.37 -3.96 27.00
CA THR A 66 -0.63 -3.85 28.07
C THR A 66 -0.87 -2.41 28.48
N THR A 67 0.20 -1.61 28.66
CA THR A 67 0.09 -0.19 29.03
C THR A 67 -0.71 0.61 28.00
N VAL A 68 -0.42 0.46 26.70
CA VAL A 68 -1.12 1.20 25.64
C VAL A 68 -2.57 0.74 25.48
N LYS A 69 -2.86 -0.56 25.72
CA LYS A 69 -4.23 -1.09 25.68
C LYS A 69 -5.08 -0.66 26.87
N GLN A 70 -4.50 -0.50 28.05
CA GLN A 70 -5.22 -0.14 29.27
C GLN A 70 -5.43 1.37 29.41
N ARG A 71 -4.45 2.19 28.99
CA ARG A 71 -4.45 3.65 29.21
C ARG A 71 -4.82 4.44 27.95
N ARG A 72 -5.85 3.98 27.22
CA ARG A 72 -6.24 4.51 25.90
C ARG A 72 -6.69 5.97 25.89
N SER A 73 -7.21 6.46 27.01
CA SER A 73 -7.67 7.85 27.14
C SER A 73 -6.51 8.84 27.33
N GLU A 74 -5.31 8.35 27.65
CA GLU A 74 -4.15 9.20 27.94
C GLU A 74 -3.25 9.37 26.71
N PRO A 75 -2.60 10.53 26.55
CA PRO A 75 -1.67 10.74 25.42
C PRO A 75 -0.51 9.73 25.45
N LEU A 76 -0.26 9.05 24.33
CA LEU A 76 0.83 8.05 24.22
C LEU A 76 2.19 8.62 24.63
N ARG A 77 2.45 9.90 24.32
CA ARG A 77 3.66 10.62 24.74
C ARG A 77 3.90 10.56 26.26
N ARG A 78 2.83 10.60 27.07
CA ARG A 78 2.93 10.56 28.53
C ARG A 78 3.14 9.12 29.00
N ILE A 79 2.34 8.18 28.53
CA ILE A 79 2.35 6.80 29.03
C ILE A 79 3.60 6.03 28.58
N LEU A 80 4.14 6.36 27.40
CA LEU A 80 5.31 5.68 26.83
C LEU A 80 6.64 6.33 27.19
N LYS A 81 6.64 7.51 27.81
CA LYS A 81 7.87 8.22 28.24
C LYS A 81 8.84 7.32 29.03
N PRO A 82 8.40 6.45 29.96
CA PRO A 82 9.31 5.56 30.70
C PRO A 82 10.02 4.51 29.82
N PHE A 83 9.47 4.20 28.64
CA PHE A 83 9.96 3.14 27.76
C PHE A 83 10.94 3.66 26.69
N GLU A 84 10.95 4.97 26.43
CA GLU A 84 11.66 5.59 25.30
C GLU A 84 13.14 5.22 25.24
N ALA A 85 13.86 5.29 26.36
CA ALA A 85 15.30 5.05 26.40
C ALA A 85 15.68 3.62 26.00
N LYS A 86 14.80 2.64 26.23
CA LYS A 86 15.03 1.22 25.95
C LYS A 86 14.36 0.77 24.65
N PHE A 87 13.63 1.65 23.97
CA PHE A 87 12.85 1.32 22.79
C PHE A 87 13.76 1.13 21.56
N LYS A 88 13.63 -0.04 20.92
CA LYS A 88 14.38 -0.45 19.72
C LYS A 88 13.41 -0.58 18.54
N PRO A 89 13.89 -0.48 17.29
CA PRO A 89 13.06 -0.69 16.11
C PRO A 89 12.27 -2.01 16.13
N ASP A 90 12.90 -3.11 16.56
CA ASP A 90 12.24 -4.43 16.59
C ASP A 90 11.06 -4.46 17.60
N HIS A 91 11.14 -3.71 18.71
CA HIS A 91 10.03 -3.60 19.67
C HIS A 91 8.79 -3.00 19.02
N PHE A 92 8.94 -2.11 18.03
CA PHE A 92 7.80 -1.52 17.34
C PHE A 92 6.99 -2.59 16.61
N ILE A 93 7.66 -3.43 15.82
CA ILE A 93 7.00 -4.51 15.06
C ILE A 93 6.32 -5.50 16.02
N TRP A 94 7.00 -5.90 17.09
CA TRP A 94 6.42 -6.84 18.05
C TRP A 94 5.24 -6.25 18.82
N VAL A 95 5.25 -4.96 19.15
CA VAL A 95 4.08 -4.30 19.74
C VAL A 95 2.94 -4.23 18.73
N LEU A 96 3.22 -3.89 17.45
CA LEU A 96 2.21 -3.90 16.39
C LEU A 96 1.51 -5.25 16.28
N MET A 97 2.23 -6.37 16.42
CA MET A 97 1.62 -7.71 16.41
C MET A 97 0.56 -7.89 17.49
N ASN A 98 0.78 -7.28 18.65
CA ASN A 98 -0.14 -7.36 19.79
C ASN A 98 -1.32 -6.40 19.68
N ILE A 99 -1.23 -5.34 18.86
CA ILE A 99 -2.26 -4.30 18.76
C ILE A 99 -2.91 -4.23 17.36
N LYS A 100 -2.55 -5.11 16.42
CA LYS A 100 -2.94 -5.02 15.00
C LYS A 100 -4.44 -4.96 14.73
N ASP A 101 -5.25 -5.51 15.64
CA ASP A 101 -6.72 -5.51 15.52
C ASP A 101 -7.35 -4.17 15.94
N ASP A 102 -6.56 -3.26 16.53
CA ASP A 102 -6.99 -1.92 16.91
C ASP A 102 -6.30 -0.87 16.02
N TYR A 103 -6.93 -0.57 14.90
CA TYR A 103 -6.35 0.33 13.89
C TYR A 103 -6.00 1.72 14.43
N LYS A 104 -6.86 2.28 15.27
CA LYS A 104 -6.62 3.61 15.86
C LYS A 104 -5.38 3.58 16.74
N LEU A 105 -5.25 2.57 17.59
CA LEU A 105 -4.09 2.40 18.45
C LEU A 105 -2.80 2.16 17.65
N VAL A 106 -2.87 1.39 16.55
CA VAL A 106 -1.76 1.20 15.61
C VAL A 106 -1.28 2.54 15.06
N LEU A 107 -2.18 3.38 14.55
CA LEU A 107 -1.83 4.69 14.00
C LEU A 107 -1.27 5.62 15.07
N ASP A 108 -1.89 5.70 16.25
CA ASP A 108 -1.41 6.54 17.34
C ASP A 108 0.01 6.12 17.76
N PHE A 109 0.25 4.82 17.87
CA PHE A 109 1.56 4.27 18.22
C PHE A 109 2.61 4.51 17.14
N PHE A 110 2.25 4.37 15.86
CA PHE A 110 3.12 4.70 14.73
C PHE A 110 3.48 6.18 14.67
N ASN A 111 2.51 7.07 14.89
CA ASN A 111 2.77 8.52 14.95
C ASN A 111 3.69 8.85 16.13
N TRP A 112 3.49 8.21 17.29
CA TRP A 112 4.38 8.36 18.44
C TRP A 112 5.82 7.92 18.14
N THR A 113 6.04 6.81 17.40
CA THR A 113 7.39 6.40 17.02
C THR A 113 8.04 7.32 16.00
N ARG A 114 7.29 7.75 14.97
CA ARG A 114 7.76 8.68 13.92
C ARG A 114 8.32 9.98 14.48
N LEU A 115 7.75 10.50 15.58
CA LEU A 115 8.23 11.72 16.23
C LEU A 115 9.62 11.58 16.88
N ARG A 116 10.10 10.36 17.06
CA ARG A 116 11.37 10.06 17.77
C ARG A 116 12.42 9.52 16.83
N ARG A 117 12.01 8.69 15.87
CA ARG A 117 12.89 8.02 14.91
C ARG A 117 12.11 7.76 13.63
N ASP A 118 12.83 7.75 12.52
CA ASP A 118 12.26 7.27 11.26
C ASP A 118 11.90 5.79 11.38
N PRO A 119 10.67 5.40 11.00
CA PRO A 119 10.27 4.01 11.00
C PRO A 119 11.08 3.26 9.93
N SER A 120 11.40 1.99 10.23
CA SER A 120 11.98 1.12 9.21
C SER A 120 11.00 0.93 8.04
N LEU A 121 11.53 0.62 6.86
CA LEU A 121 10.69 0.32 5.70
C LEU A 121 9.72 -0.85 5.99
N GLU A 122 10.16 -1.83 6.77
CA GLU A 122 9.30 -2.92 7.26
C GLU A 122 8.11 -2.42 8.06
N ALA A 123 8.37 -1.57 9.05
CA ALA A 123 7.35 -0.97 9.89
C ALA A 123 6.37 -0.14 9.05
N LEU A 124 6.86 0.61 8.06
CA LEU A 124 6.03 1.37 7.13
C LEU A 124 5.12 0.44 6.32
N CYS A 125 5.66 -0.59 5.66
CA CYS A 125 4.88 -1.55 4.88
C CYS A 125 3.80 -2.23 5.73
N ILE A 126 4.14 -2.63 6.96
CA ILE A 126 3.17 -3.22 7.89
C ILE A 126 2.02 -2.26 8.19
N VAL A 127 2.30 -1.00 8.52
CA VAL A 127 1.24 -0.03 8.84
C VAL A 127 0.39 0.29 7.59
N VAL A 128 0.99 0.29 6.41
CA VAL A 128 0.26 0.43 5.13
C VAL A 128 -0.69 -0.76 4.91
N HIS A 129 -0.25 -2.00 5.15
CA HIS A 129 -1.11 -3.19 5.07
C HIS A 129 -2.30 -3.07 6.04
N ILE A 130 -2.04 -2.72 7.31
CA ILE A 130 -3.10 -2.56 8.32
C ILE A 130 -4.08 -1.43 7.93
N ALA A 131 -3.59 -0.31 7.40
CA ALA A 131 -4.43 0.80 6.94
C ALA A 131 -5.37 0.38 5.80
N VAL A 132 -4.86 -0.36 4.82
CA VAL A 132 -5.67 -0.90 3.73
C VAL A 132 -6.69 -1.91 4.23
N ALA A 133 -6.29 -2.84 5.10
CA ALA A 133 -7.20 -3.81 5.72
C ALA A 133 -8.32 -3.12 6.53
N SER A 134 -8.02 -1.96 7.11
CA SER A 134 -8.96 -1.11 7.84
C SER A 134 -9.77 -0.16 6.95
N LYS A 135 -9.62 -0.25 5.62
CA LYS A 135 -10.28 0.59 4.60
C LYS A 135 -9.91 2.09 4.65
N ASP A 136 -8.84 2.47 5.33
CA ASP A 136 -8.31 3.83 5.30
C ASP A 136 -7.26 3.96 4.19
N LEU A 137 -7.75 3.93 2.95
CA LEU A 137 -6.92 4.06 1.75
C LEU A 137 -6.23 5.43 1.67
N ARG A 138 -6.82 6.47 2.28
CA ARG A 138 -6.24 7.81 2.31
C ARG A 138 -4.96 7.82 3.13
N THR A 139 -4.98 7.24 4.34
CA THR A 139 -3.78 7.13 5.16
C THR A 139 -2.75 6.23 4.49
N ALA A 140 -3.16 5.07 3.95
CA ALA A 140 -2.26 4.17 3.23
C ALA A 140 -1.55 4.89 2.08
N HIS A 141 -2.29 5.57 1.21
CA HIS A 141 -1.76 6.32 0.08
C HIS A 141 -0.78 7.41 0.53
N ARG A 142 -1.16 8.22 1.52
CA ARG A 142 -0.28 9.26 2.07
C ARG A 142 1.04 8.67 2.57
N LEU A 143 1.00 7.56 3.32
CA LEU A 143 2.20 6.95 3.88
C LEU A 143 3.15 6.42 2.80
N VAL A 144 2.59 5.84 1.74
CA VAL A 144 3.39 5.40 0.58
C VAL A 144 3.94 6.64 -0.14
N PHE A 145 3.12 7.64 -0.43
CA PHE A 145 3.54 8.87 -1.10
C PHE A 145 4.68 9.60 -0.36
N GLU A 146 4.56 9.78 0.96
CA GLU A 146 5.59 10.40 1.80
C GLU A 146 6.95 9.69 1.72
N PHE A 147 6.98 8.37 1.46
CA PHE A 147 8.23 7.65 1.23
C PHE A 147 8.88 8.04 -0.10
N TRP A 148 8.07 8.22 -1.14
CA TRP A 148 8.52 8.56 -2.50
C TRP A 148 8.83 10.04 -2.70
N GLU A 149 8.34 10.92 -1.82
CA GLU A 149 8.63 12.37 -1.84
C GLU A 149 10.01 12.72 -1.26
N LYS A 150 10.72 11.74 -0.66
CA LYS A 150 12.03 12.00 -0.02
C LYS A 150 13.05 12.56 -1.04
N PRO A 151 13.77 13.63 -0.70
CA PRO A 151 14.77 14.20 -1.58
C PRO A 151 15.92 13.21 -1.79
N HIS A 152 16.51 13.22 -3.00
CA HIS A 152 17.65 12.38 -3.39
C HIS A 152 17.39 10.86 -3.28
N LEU A 153 16.12 10.43 -3.37
CA LEU A 153 15.77 9.03 -3.41
C LEU A 153 16.34 8.36 -4.66
N ASP A 154 17.14 7.31 -4.48
CA ASP A 154 17.49 6.40 -5.59
C ASP A 154 16.26 5.57 -5.94
N VAL A 155 15.54 5.99 -6.98
CA VAL A 155 14.27 5.41 -7.40
C VAL A 155 14.42 3.91 -7.70
N GLY A 156 15.50 3.50 -8.36
CA GLY A 156 15.71 2.11 -8.77
C GLY A 156 15.89 1.19 -7.57
N ASN A 157 16.81 1.55 -6.67
CA ASN A 157 17.07 0.77 -5.45
C ASN A 157 15.88 0.82 -4.49
N SER A 158 15.28 1.99 -4.30
CA SER A 158 14.12 2.16 -3.41
C SER A 158 12.88 1.41 -3.92
N PHE A 159 12.69 1.34 -5.23
CA PHE A 159 11.63 0.53 -5.83
C PHE A 159 11.80 -0.95 -5.53
N ALA A 160 13.01 -1.49 -5.74
CA ALA A 160 13.29 -2.88 -5.45
C ALA A 160 13.03 -3.20 -3.97
N GLU A 161 13.61 -2.39 -3.06
CA GLU A 161 13.50 -2.60 -1.62
C GLU A 161 12.05 -2.47 -1.12
N PHE A 162 11.32 -1.43 -1.55
CA PHE A 162 9.93 -1.21 -1.16
C PHE A 162 9.03 -2.35 -1.66
N THR A 163 9.19 -2.74 -2.93
CA THR A 163 8.38 -3.82 -3.52
C THR A 163 8.63 -5.15 -2.80
N GLU A 164 9.89 -5.50 -2.56
CA GLU A 164 10.24 -6.72 -1.85
C GLU A 164 9.74 -6.71 -0.42
N ARG A 165 9.86 -5.59 0.30
CA ARG A 165 9.36 -5.48 1.67
C ARG A 165 7.85 -5.55 1.76
N LEU A 166 7.14 -4.92 0.83
CA LEU A 166 5.67 -4.94 0.78
C LEU A 166 5.15 -6.36 0.54
N ILE A 167 5.76 -7.08 -0.40
CA ILE A 167 5.47 -8.50 -0.68
C ILE A 167 5.83 -9.37 0.53
N TYR A 168 7.00 -9.17 1.13
CA TYR A 168 7.49 -9.95 2.27
C TYR A 168 6.57 -9.88 3.48
N THR A 169 5.96 -8.71 3.72
CA THR A 169 5.08 -8.46 4.88
C THR A 169 3.60 -8.73 4.59
N TYR A 170 3.22 -9.11 3.37
CA TYR A 170 1.81 -9.13 2.94
C TYR A 170 0.91 -10.10 3.73
N LYS A 171 1.37 -11.34 3.97
CA LYS A 171 0.52 -12.42 4.50
C LYS A 171 -0.05 -12.15 5.89
N ASP A 172 0.76 -11.62 6.80
CA ASP A 172 0.45 -11.65 8.25
C ASP A 172 -0.28 -10.40 8.77
N TRP A 173 -0.44 -9.38 7.93
CA TRP A 173 -0.84 -8.02 8.33
C TRP A 173 -2.14 -7.55 7.66
N GLY A 174 -3.09 -8.48 7.49
CA GLY A 174 -4.40 -8.17 6.90
C GLY A 174 -4.43 -8.26 5.39
N ALA A 175 -3.62 -9.17 4.82
CA ALA A 175 -3.47 -9.50 3.39
C ALA A 175 -4.65 -9.06 2.51
N HIS A 176 -4.54 -7.85 1.95
CA HIS A 176 -5.56 -7.27 1.10
C HIS A 176 -4.93 -6.70 -0.18
N PRO A 177 -5.32 -7.17 -1.37
CA PRO A 177 -4.59 -6.91 -2.61
C PRO A 177 -4.54 -5.43 -3.00
N PHE A 178 -5.49 -4.61 -2.52
CA PHE A 178 -5.49 -3.16 -2.77
C PHE A 178 -4.25 -2.44 -2.22
N VAL A 179 -3.46 -3.07 -1.34
CA VAL A 179 -2.16 -2.50 -0.95
C VAL A 179 -1.24 -2.29 -2.15
N PHE A 180 -1.32 -3.19 -3.13
CA PHE A 180 -0.57 -3.11 -4.36
C PHE A 180 -1.16 -2.08 -5.33
N ASP A 181 -2.48 -1.91 -5.35
CA ASP A 181 -3.13 -0.79 -6.07
C ASP A 181 -2.66 0.56 -5.52
N VAL A 182 -2.66 0.74 -4.20
CA VAL A 182 -2.19 1.98 -3.55
C VAL A 182 -0.75 2.28 -3.96
N PHE A 183 0.13 1.28 -3.90
CA PHE A 183 1.52 1.46 -4.29
C PHE A 183 1.67 1.77 -5.79
N PHE A 184 0.93 1.05 -6.65
CA PHE A 184 0.93 1.27 -8.08
C PHE A 184 0.46 2.68 -8.44
N GLN A 185 -0.64 3.15 -7.84
CA GLN A 185 -1.18 4.50 -8.04
C GLN A 185 -0.15 5.56 -7.67
N VAL A 186 0.52 5.44 -6.51
CA VAL A 186 1.56 6.39 -6.10
C VAL A 186 2.71 6.47 -7.11
N LEU A 187 3.19 5.32 -7.63
CA LEU A 187 4.23 5.32 -8.67
C LEU A 187 3.76 6.06 -9.93
N VAL A 188 2.53 5.82 -10.37
CA VAL A 188 1.96 6.46 -11.56
C VAL A 188 1.77 7.96 -11.37
N GLU A 189 1.25 8.38 -10.21
CA GLU A 189 1.02 9.79 -9.87
C GLU A 189 2.33 10.58 -9.76
N ALA A 190 3.37 9.97 -9.20
CA ALA A 190 4.70 10.54 -9.08
C ALA A 190 5.50 10.50 -10.41
N GLY A 191 4.96 9.89 -11.46
CA GLY A 191 5.58 9.85 -12.80
C GLY A 191 6.59 8.72 -13.01
N TRP A 192 6.71 7.79 -12.05
CA TRP A 192 7.58 6.61 -12.13
C TRP A 192 6.93 5.50 -12.98
N LEU A 193 6.65 5.81 -14.25
CA LEU A 193 5.86 4.94 -15.14
C LEU A 193 6.60 3.63 -15.48
N LEU A 194 7.93 3.64 -15.51
CA LEU A 194 8.74 2.44 -15.74
C LEU A 194 8.65 1.48 -14.54
N GLU A 195 8.72 2.02 -13.33
CA GLU A 195 8.59 1.29 -12.07
C GLU A 195 7.17 0.76 -11.88
N ALA A 196 6.15 1.56 -12.23
CA ALA A 196 4.77 1.11 -12.27
C ALA A 196 4.60 -0.09 -13.23
N ARG A 197 5.18 -0.04 -14.44
CA ARG A 197 5.18 -1.19 -15.37
C ARG A 197 5.87 -2.42 -14.78
N LYS A 198 7.05 -2.26 -14.18
CA LYS A 198 7.77 -3.36 -13.51
C LYS A 198 6.94 -3.97 -12.39
N LEU A 199 6.22 -3.15 -11.62
CA LEU A 199 5.34 -3.61 -10.55
C LEU A 199 4.17 -4.40 -11.13
N PHE A 200 3.50 -3.90 -12.17
CA PHE A 200 2.42 -4.62 -12.86
C PHE A 200 2.87 -6.03 -13.28
N ASP A 201 4.00 -6.13 -14.00
CA ASP A 201 4.56 -7.41 -14.44
C ASP A 201 4.88 -8.34 -13.25
N LYS A 202 5.38 -7.77 -12.14
CA LYS A 202 5.68 -8.53 -10.92
C LYS A 202 4.41 -9.06 -10.23
N LEU A 203 3.35 -8.26 -10.17
CA LEU A 203 2.07 -8.63 -9.53
C LEU A 203 1.36 -9.77 -10.26
N VAL A 204 1.41 -9.78 -11.59
CA VAL A 204 0.87 -10.88 -12.41
C VAL A 204 1.51 -12.21 -12.01
N ASN A 205 2.81 -12.25 -11.73
CA ASN A 205 3.49 -13.48 -11.28
C ASN A 205 3.01 -13.99 -9.91
N TYR A 206 2.48 -13.10 -9.06
CA TYR A 206 1.86 -13.46 -7.77
C TYR A 206 0.34 -13.67 -7.89
N GLY A 207 -0.22 -13.64 -9.10
CA GLY A 207 -1.66 -13.74 -9.33
C GLY A 207 -2.47 -12.57 -8.79
N VAL A 208 -1.84 -11.41 -8.60
CA VAL A 208 -2.51 -10.18 -8.18
C VAL A 208 -2.88 -9.36 -9.42
N LEU A 209 -4.16 -9.04 -9.54
CA LEU A 209 -4.67 -8.16 -10.57
C LEU A 209 -4.67 -6.71 -10.08
N VAL A 210 -4.10 -5.81 -10.88
CA VAL A 210 -4.24 -4.37 -10.68
C VAL A 210 -5.65 -3.96 -11.09
N SER A 211 -6.29 -3.13 -10.26
CA SER A 211 -7.66 -2.69 -10.51
C SER A 211 -7.79 -1.90 -11.82
N VAL A 212 -8.99 -1.94 -12.42
CA VAL A 212 -9.29 -1.22 -13.66
C VAL A 212 -9.06 0.29 -13.50
N ASP A 213 -9.38 0.86 -12.34
CA ASP A 213 -9.16 2.29 -12.06
C ASP A 213 -7.66 2.64 -12.06
N SER A 214 -6.83 1.83 -11.39
CA SER A 214 -5.38 1.96 -11.42
C SER A 214 -4.82 1.82 -12.85
N CYS A 215 -5.30 0.85 -13.62
CA CYS A 215 -4.90 0.67 -15.02
C CYS A 215 -5.30 1.87 -15.89
N ASN A 216 -6.51 2.40 -15.72
CA ASN A 216 -6.98 3.58 -16.44
C ASN A 216 -6.12 4.81 -16.12
N LEU A 217 -5.78 5.01 -14.85
CA LEU A 217 -4.86 6.07 -14.42
C LEU A 217 -3.50 5.91 -15.11
N PHE A 218 -2.95 4.69 -15.16
CA PHE A 218 -1.68 4.40 -15.82
C PHE A 218 -1.72 4.66 -17.31
N LEU A 219 -2.74 4.17 -18.01
CA LEU A 219 -2.92 4.38 -19.45
C LEU A 219 -3.07 5.86 -19.80
N ALA A 220 -3.81 6.62 -19.00
CA ALA A 220 -3.96 8.06 -19.17
C ALA A 220 -2.62 8.82 -19.01
N ARG A 221 -1.72 8.35 -18.14
CA ARG A 221 -0.36 8.93 -18.02
C ARG A 221 0.54 8.50 -19.17
N LEU A 222 0.44 7.26 -19.64
CA LEU A 222 1.23 6.73 -20.76
C LEU A 222 0.86 7.38 -22.11
N SER A 223 -0.41 7.77 -22.31
CA SER A 223 -0.84 8.38 -23.58
C SER A 223 -0.15 9.71 -23.91
N ASN A 224 0.53 10.31 -22.94
CA ASN A 224 1.24 11.58 -23.07
C ASN A 224 2.65 11.45 -23.70
N SER A 225 3.15 10.23 -23.99
CA SER A 225 4.44 10.02 -24.66
C SER A 225 4.39 8.90 -25.72
N PHE A 226 5.26 8.97 -26.74
CA PHE A 226 5.28 7.98 -27.83
C PHE A 226 5.67 6.58 -27.34
N ASP A 227 6.68 6.48 -26.48
CA ASP A 227 7.06 5.21 -25.84
C ASP A 227 5.98 4.70 -24.88
N GLY A 228 5.26 5.61 -24.23
CA GLY A 228 4.11 5.27 -23.39
C GLY A 228 2.99 4.60 -24.18
N LYS A 229 2.71 5.03 -25.42
CA LYS A 229 1.70 4.39 -26.29
C LYS A 229 2.04 2.94 -26.61
N LYS A 230 3.31 2.60 -26.86
CA LYS A 230 3.74 1.20 -27.06
C LYS A 230 3.54 0.37 -25.80
N MET A 231 3.88 0.92 -24.64
CA MET A 231 3.69 0.25 -23.35
C MET A 231 2.21 0.03 -23.03
N ALA A 232 1.35 1.00 -23.33
CA ALA A 232 -0.10 0.94 -23.14
C ALA A 232 -0.74 -0.20 -23.94
N ILE A 233 -0.36 -0.35 -25.22
CA ILE A 233 -0.85 -1.45 -26.08
C ILE A 233 -0.48 -2.82 -25.48
N LYS A 234 0.71 -2.95 -24.89
CA LYS A 234 1.15 -4.21 -24.27
C LYS A 234 0.32 -4.55 -23.02
N VAL A 235 0.08 -3.56 -22.15
CA VAL A 235 -0.78 -3.75 -20.95
C VAL A 235 -2.21 -4.12 -21.34
N PHE A 236 -2.78 -3.47 -22.35
CA PHE A 236 -4.14 -3.75 -22.81
C PHE A 236 -4.30 -5.20 -23.30
N LYS A 237 -3.29 -5.75 -23.99
CA LYS A 237 -3.29 -7.14 -24.47
C LYS A 237 -3.09 -8.19 -23.37
N GLU A 238 -2.55 -7.78 -22.22
CA GLU A 238 -2.33 -8.67 -21.06
C GLU A 238 -3.60 -8.86 -20.22
N TYR A 239 -4.64 -8.05 -20.43
CA TYR A 239 -5.98 -8.32 -19.90
C TYR A 239 -6.68 -9.37 -20.79
N PRO A 240 -7.22 -10.45 -20.22
CA PRO A 240 -8.02 -11.40 -21.01
C PRO A 240 -9.24 -10.66 -21.56
N GLU A 241 -9.55 -10.91 -22.84
CA GLU A 241 -10.86 -10.59 -23.40
C GLU A 241 -11.90 -11.23 -22.49
N GLY A 242 -12.64 -10.41 -21.74
CA GLY A 242 -13.77 -10.89 -20.98
C GLY A 242 -14.71 -11.58 -21.96
N GLU A 243 -14.90 -12.88 -21.79
CA GLU A 243 -15.81 -13.68 -22.59
C GLU A 243 -17.20 -13.03 -22.58
N LEU A 244 -17.52 -12.38 -23.71
CA LEU A 244 -18.88 -12.11 -24.12
C LEU A 244 -19.47 -13.43 -24.58
N SER A 245 -20.08 -14.16 -23.65
CA SER A 245 -21.05 -15.23 -23.94
C SER A 245 -22.05 -15.37 -22.81
#